data_AF-A0A964ARQ2-F1
#
_entry.id   AF-A0A964ARQ2-F1
#
_cell.length_a   1.000
_cell.length_b   1.000
_cell.length_c   1.000
_cell.angle_alpha   90.00
_cell.angle_beta   90.00
_cell.angle_gamma   90.00
#
_symmetry.space_group_name_H-M   'P 1'
#
loop_
_entity.id
_entity.type
_entity.pdbx_description
1 polymer ?
#
loop_
_entity_poly.entity_id
_entity_poly.type
_entity_poly.pdbx_seq_one_letter_code
_entity_poly.pdbx_strand_id
1 'polypeptide(L)'
;MTTIDALNRTLAAVTPVASGLLTLFAVPQGEDGPLFVEQDDGGLHATLRIIEWSEDDGRRNIDSVKEQEVCFVPGPQRAHPHLIPWIQGWAAALEVAFAALSEQQRAWTGTSWNGPVGRWMPQDFVHPDVLRLKRPRAVRDYTDALLDARHRLGRMVDPR
;
A
#
# COMPACT_ATOMS: atom_id res chain seq x y z
N MET A 1 -0.48 -24.14 -4.35
CA MET A 1 0.58 -23.14 -4.62
C MET A 1 -0.02 -22.08 -5.52
N THR A 2 -0.03 -20.81 -5.11
CA THR A 2 -0.60 -19.72 -5.91
C THR A 2 0.40 -19.30 -6.99
N THR A 3 -0.04 -19.17 -8.24
CA THR A 3 0.84 -18.77 -9.35
C THR A 3 1.11 -17.27 -9.33
N ILE A 4 2.26 -16.84 -9.86
CA ILE A 4 2.60 -15.42 -10.00
C ILE A 4 1.54 -14.65 -10.81
N ASP A 5 0.93 -15.29 -11.81
CA ASP A 5 -0.18 -14.71 -12.59
C ASP A 5 -1.41 -14.40 -11.75
N ALA A 6 -1.75 -15.29 -10.80
CA ALA A 6 -2.86 -15.04 -9.90
C ALA A 6 -2.55 -13.87 -8.95
N LEU A 7 -1.30 -13.74 -8.51
CA LEU A 7 -0.85 -12.61 -7.69
C LEU A 7 -0.86 -11.30 -8.49
N ASN A 8 -0.38 -11.32 -9.74
CA ASN A 8 -0.43 -10.18 -10.66
C ASN A 8 -1.86 -9.70 -10.91
N ARG A 9 -2.78 -10.63 -11.24
CA ARG A 9 -4.21 -10.28 -11.40
C ARG A 9 -4.81 -9.73 -10.12
N THR A 10 -4.44 -10.28 -8.96
CA THR A 10 -4.93 -9.80 -7.67
C THR A 10 -4.44 -8.37 -7.40
N LEU A 11 -3.13 -8.12 -7.56
CA LEU A 11 -2.55 -6.79 -7.34
C LEU A 11 -3.12 -5.75 -8.31
N ALA A 12 -3.28 -6.12 -9.59
CA ALA A 12 -3.92 -5.27 -10.59
C ALA A 12 -5.38 -4.96 -10.22
N ALA A 13 -6.12 -5.93 -9.67
CA ALA A 13 -7.52 -5.74 -9.31
C ALA A 13 -7.73 -4.88 -8.04
N VAL A 14 -6.73 -4.81 -7.15
CA VAL A 14 -6.81 -4.00 -5.92
C VAL A 14 -6.06 -2.67 -6.01
N THR A 15 -5.49 -2.35 -7.17
CA THR A 15 -4.85 -1.06 -7.42
C THR A 15 -5.51 -0.35 -8.61
N PRO A 16 -5.59 0.99 -8.62
CA PRO A 16 -5.06 1.90 -7.61
C PRO A 16 -5.88 1.93 -6.32
N VAL A 17 -5.20 2.15 -5.20
CA VAL A 17 -5.84 2.53 -3.93
C VAL A 17 -5.84 4.06 -3.84
N ALA A 18 -7.02 4.68 -3.75
CA ALA A 18 -7.17 6.12 -3.88
C ALA A 18 -7.98 6.74 -2.74
N SER A 19 -7.62 7.97 -2.40
CA SER A 19 -8.38 8.90 -1.55
C SER A 19 -8.31 10.31 -2.14
N GLY A 20 -8.82 11.31 -1.43
CA GLY A 20 -8.66 12.72 -1.83
C GLY A 20 -7.19 13.10 -1.90
N LEU A 21 -6.42 12.74 -0.87
CA LEU A 21 -5.02 13.15 -0.68
C LEU A 21 -4.00 12.27 -1.40
N LEU A 22 -4.25 10.97 -1.51
CA LEU A 22 -3.27 9.99 -1.98
C LEU A 22 -3.82 9.08 -3.07
N THR A 23 -2.97 8.67 -4.01
CA THR A 23 -3.25 7.55 -4.89
C THR A 23 -2.00 6.67 -5.01
N LEU A 24 -2.15 5.38 -4.74
CA LEU A 24 -1.09 4.38 -4.86
C LEU A 24 -1.39 3.43 -6.01
N PHE A 25 -0.41 3.22 -6.88
CA PHE A 25 -0.44 2.33 -8.05
C PHE A 25 0.59 1.23 -7.91
N ALA A 26 0.28 0.05 -8.43
CA ALA A 26 1.30 -0.87 -8.89
C ALA A 26 1.67 -0.52 -10.34
N VAL A 27 2.96 -0.39 -10.62
CA VAL A 27 3.48 -0.01 -11.94
C VAL A 27 3.98 -1.26 -12.66
N PRO A 28 3.48 -1.55 -13.88
CA PRO A 28 3.95 -2.68 -14.67
C PRO A 28 5.38 -2.45 -15.18
N GLN A 29 6.12 -3.54 -15.36
CA GLN A 29 7.49 -3.52 -15.88
C GLN A 29 7.47 -3.37 -17.41
N GLY A 30 7.28 -2.15 -17.89
CA GLY A 30 6.98 -1.85 -19.29
C GLY A 30 5.48 -1.74 -19.56
N GLU A 31 5.10 -1.47 -20.80
CA GLU A 31 3.72 -1.09 -21.18
C GLU A 31 2.67 -2.16 -20.79
N ASP A 32 3.02 -3.45 -20.95
CA ASP A 32 2.17 -4.60 -20.62
C ASP A 32 2.90 -5.61 -19.71
N GLY A 33 3.91 -5.14 -18.96
CA GLY A 33 4.73 -5.99 -18.11
C GLY A 33 3.98 -6.55 -16.89
N PRO A 34 4.52 -7.60 -16.24
CA PRO A 34 3.99 -8.05 -14.96
C PRO A 34 4.17 -6.96 -13.89
N LEU A 35 3.30 -6.98 -12.87
CA LEU A 35 3.41 -6.10 -11.71
C LEU A 35 4.41 -6.66 -10.69
N PHE A 36 4.39 -7.98 -10.49
CA PHE A 36 5.37 -8.71 -9.70
C PHE A 36 6.48 -9.24 -10.58
N VAL A 37 7.71 -8.96 -10.18
CA VAL A 37 8.92 -9.62 -10.67
C VAL A 37 9.56 -10.41 -9.54
N GLU A 38 10.14 -11.55 -9.91
CA GLU A 38 10.99 -12.30 -9.00
C GLU A 38 12.41 -11.74 -9.07
N GLN A 39 13.02 -11.51 -7.91
CA GLN A 39 14.42 -11.08 -7.80
C GLN A 39 15.30 -12.26 -7.36
N ASP A 40 16.63 -12.08 -7.42
CA ASP A 40 17.63 -13.13 -7.15
C ASP A 40 17.50 -13.77 -5.75
N ASP A 41 16.92 -13.06 -4.78
CA ASP A 41 16.63 -13.57 -3.43
C ASP A 41 15.39 -14.48 -3.35
N GLY A 42 14.74 -14.72 -4.49
CA GLY A 42 13.50 -15.47 -4.63
C GLY A 42 12.26 -14.72 -4.15
N GLY A 43 12.40 -13.45 -3.76
CA GLY A 43 11.31 -12.57 -3.36
C GLY A 43 10.50 -12.05 -4.55
N LEU A 44 9.24 -11.72 -4.29
CA LEU A 44 8.37 -11.02 -5.24
C LEU A 44 8.40 -9.52 -4.95
N HIS A 45 8.87 -8.77 -5.93
CA HIS A 45 9.01 -7.32 -5.90
C HIS A 45 7.97 -6.68 -6.81
N ALA A 46 7.46 -5.52 -6.42
CA ALA A 46 6.60 -4.70 -7.26
C ALA A 46 7.10 -3.26 -7.23
N THR A 47 6.99 -2.55 -8.35
CA THR A 47 7.18 -1.10 -8.37
C THR A 47 5.88 -0.45 -7.95
N LEU A 48 5.94 0.36 -6.89
CA LEU A 48 4.80 1.14 -6.43
C LEU A 48 5.03 2.62 -6.71
N ARG A 49 3.98 3.31 -7.16
CA ARG A 49 3.97 4.75 -7.36
C ARG A 49 2.90 5.38 -6.47
N ILE A 50 3.28 6.42 -5.75
CA ILE A 50 2.39 7.23 -4.93
C ILE A 50 2.31 8.62 -5.54
N ILE A 51 1.09 9.10 -5.71
CA ILE A 51 0.77 10.47 -6.10
C ILE A 51 0.12 11.16 -4.90
N GLU A 52 0.72 12.27 -4.49
CA GLU A 52 0.17 13.19 -3.49
C GLU A 52 -0.60 14.29 -4.21
N TRP A 53 -1.81 14.56 -3.73
CA TRP A 53 -2.72 15.52 -4.33
C TRP A 53 -3.05 16.65 -3.36
N SER A 54 -3.11 17.86 -3.90
CA SER A 54 -3.79 18.99 -3.27
C SER A 54 -5.06 19.34 -4.02
N GLU A 55 -5.94 20.04 -3.33
CA GLU A 55 -7.09 20.71 -3.93
C GLU A 55 -6.94 22.21 -3.70
N ASP A 56 -7.00 22.98 -4.78
CA ASP A 56 -6.93 24.45 -4.76
C ASP A 56 -8.01 24.99 -5.69
N ASP A 57 -8.91 25.83 -5.15
CA ASP A 57 -10.07 26.38 -5.86
C ASP A 57 -10.90 25.33 -6.65
N GLY A 58 -11.09 24.14 -6.06
CA GLY A 58 -11.84 23.04 -6.69
C GLY A 58 -11.10 22.32 -7.82
N ARG A 59 -9.80 22.62 -8.02
CA ARG A 59 -8.91 21.92 -8.95
C ARG A 59 -7.98 21.00 -8.19
N ARG A 60 -7.82 19.79 -8.71
CA ARG A 60 -6.89 18.79 -8.17
C ARG A 60 -5.51 18.97 -8.80
N ASN A 61 -4.48 19.18 -7.99
CA ASN A 61 -3.10 19.33 -8.43
C ASN A 61 -2.24 18.18 -7.91
N ILE A 62 -1.22 17.80 -8.67
CA ILE A 62 -0.20 16.84 -8.23
C ILE A 62 0.87 17.62 -7.48
N ASP A 63 1.02 17.35 -6.19
CA ASP A 63 2.06 17.96 -5.37
C ASP A 63 3.38 17.18 -5.48
N SER A 64 3.30 15.85 -5.47
CA SER A 64 4.47 14.99 -5.60
C SER A 64 4.15 13.63 -6.19
N VAL A 65 5.16 13.03 -6.82
CA VAL A 65 5.12 11.64 -7.31
C VAL A 65 6.35 10.93 -6.78
N LYS A 66 6.15 9.80 -6.10
CA LYS A 66 7.21 8.96 -5.53
C LYS A 66 7.07 7.56 -6.07
N GLU A 67 8.14 7.01 -6.63
CA GLU A 67 8.16 5.67 -7.19
C GLU A 67 9.31 4.86 -6.60
N GLN A 68 9.04 3.59 -6.28
CA GLN A 68 10.02 2.72 -5.67
C GLN A 68 9.69 1.25 -5.93
N GLU A 69 10.72 0.46 -6.25
CA GLU A 69 10.62 -1.00 -6.19
C GLU A 69 10.66 -1.47 -4.73
N VAL A 70 9.68 -2.28 -4.34
CA VAL A 70 9.52 -2.76 -2.97
C VAL A 70 9.38 -4.27 -2.92
N CYS A 71 10.04 -4.90 -1.93
CA CYS A 71 9.85 -6.32 -1.64
C CYS A 71 8.48 -6.53 -1.00
N PHE A 72 7.57 -7.14 -1.76
CA PHE A 72 6.17 -7.31 -1.36
C PHE A 72 5.90 -8.65 -0.69
N VAL A 73 6.62 -9.69 -1.15
CA VAL A 73 6.61 -11.03 -0.56
C VAL A 73 8.06 -11.52 -0.52
N PRO A 74 8.70 -11.62 0.66
CA PRO A 74 10.08 -12.08 0.73
C PRO A 74 10.17 -13.58 0.37
N GLY A 75 11.30 -14.01 -0.18
CA GLY A 75 11.49 -15.36 -0.72
C GLY A 75 11.02 -16.51 0.18
N PRO A 76 11.36 -16.54 1.50
CA PRO A 76 10.89 -17.58 2.42
C PRO A 76 9.36 -17.65 2.59
N GLN A 77 8.64 -16.58 2.25
CA GLN A 77 7.18 -16.49 2.35
C GLN A 77 6.49 -16.71 0.99
N ARG A 78 7.22 -16.98 -0.10
CA ARG A 78 6.63 -17.12 -1.43
C ARG A 78 5.65 -18.29 -1.57
N ALA A 79 5.86 -19.35 -0.79
CA ALA A 79 4.94 -20.50 -0.75
C ALA A 79 3.77 -20.30 0.23
N HIS A 80 3.63 -19.12 0.85
CA HIS A 80 2.61 -18.89 1.87
C HIS A 80 1.20 -19.12 1.30
N PRO A 81 0.33 -19.92 1.95
CA PRO A 81 -0.96 -20.30 1.38
C PRO A 81 -1.94 -19.12 1.27
N HIS A 82 -1.70 -18.03 2.00
CA HIS A 82 -2.61 -16.89 2.12
C HIS A 82 -2.12 -15.62 1.41
N LEU A 83 -1.27 -15.72 0.37
CA LEU A 83 -0.76 -14.54 -0.34
C LEU A 83 -1.85 -13.68 -1.00
N ILE A 84 -2.90 -14.29 -1.57
CA ILE A 84 -4.03 -13.53 -2.15
C ILE A 84 -4.80 -12.77 -1.04
N PRO A 85 -5.25 -13.44 0.04
CA PRO A 85 -5.85 -12.74 1.18
C PRO A 85 -4.96 -11.63 1.76
N TRP A 86 -3.65 -11.82 1.77
CA TRP A 86 -2.70 -10.80 2.20
C TRP A 86 -2.72 -9.56 1.31
N ILE A 87 -2.61 -9.71 -0.02
CA ILE A 87 -2.63 -8.58 -0.97
C ILE A 87 -3.97 -7.82 -0.87
N GLN A 88 -5.08 -8.55 -0.79
CA GLN A 88 -6.40 -7.95 -0.61
C GLN A 88 -6.54 -7.22 0.73
N GLY A 89 -6.05 -7.82 1.81
CA GLY A 89 -6.07 -7.22 3.14
C GLY A 89 -5.19 -5.97 3.23
N TRP A 90 -4.06 -5.97 2.51
CA TRP A 90 -3.18 -4.82 2.34
C TRP A 90 -3.87 -3.64 1.66
N ALA A 91 -4.52 -3.86 0.51
CA ALA A 91 -5.25 -2.80 -0.18
C ALA A 91 -6.37 -2.22 0.70
N ALA A 92 -7.15 -3.09 1.37
CA ALA A 92 -8.19 -2.65 2.29
C ALA A 92 -7.63 -1.83 3.48
N ALA A 93 -6.47 -2.20 4.01
CA ALA A 93 -5.82 -1.41 5.07
C ALA A 93 -5.36 -0.04 4.56
N LEU A 94 -4.84 0.03 3.33
CA LEU A 94 -4.48 1.30 2.71
C LEU A 94 -5.69 2.20 2.46
N GLU A 95 -6.83 1.64 2.01
CA GLU A 95 -8.07 2.40 1.84
C GLU A 95 -8.48 3.09 3.15
N VAL A 96 -8.45 2.35 4.27
CA VAL A 96 -8.76 2.89 5.61
C VAL A 96 -7.74 3.96 6.02
N ALA A 97 -6.44 3.69 5.87
CA ALA A 97 -5.39 4.64 6.24
C ALA A 97 -5.47 5.93 5.41
N PHE A 98 -5.67 5.82 4.10
CA PHE A 98 -5.73 6.97 3.19
C PHE A 98 -7.00 7.81 3.40
N ALA A 99 -8.13 7.17 3.71
CA ALA A 99 -9.35 7.86 4.09
C ALA A 99 -9.15 8.67 5.39
N ALA A 100 -8.55 8.06 6.42
CA ALA A 100 -8.25 8.74 7.68
C ALA A 100 -7.34 9.96 7.48
N LEU A 101 -6.31 9.84 6.62
CA LEU A 101 -5.41 10.95 6.30
C LEU A 101 -6.11 12.08 5.54
N SER A 102 -6.98 11.74 4.59
CA SER A 102 -7.78 12.74 3.89
C SER A 102 -8.70 13.49 4.85
N GLU A 103 -9.27 12.79 5.84
CA GLU A 103 -10.12 13.41 6.86
C GLU A 103 -9.31 14.34 7.78
N GLN A 104 -8.12 13.91 8.22
CA GLN A 104 -7.19 14.74 8.99
C GLN A 104 -6.78 16.00 8.21
N GLN A 105 -6.50 15.89 6.91
CA GLN A 105 -6.19 17.04 6.06
C GLN A 105 -7.37 18.00 5.95
N ARG A 106 -8.61 17.49 5.78
CA ARG A 106 -9.81 18.35 5.73
C ARG A 106 -10.09 19.06 7.06
N ALA A 107 -9.78 18.42 8.18
CA ALA A 107 -9.93 18.99 9.51
C ALA A 107 -8.81 19.98 9.88
N TRP A 108 -7.74 20.06 9.08
CA TRP A 108 -6.61 20.94 9.32
C TRP A 108 -6.98 22.40 9.03
N THR A 109 -6.77 23.26 10.02
CA THR A 109 -7.06 24.71 9.94
C THR A 109 -5.80 25.57 9.85
N GLY A 110 -4.62 24.94 9.76
CA GLY A 110 -3.35 25.65 9.59
C GLY A 110 -3.11 26.09 8.15
N THR A 111 -2.12 26.95 7.95
CA THR A 111 -1.81 27.58 6.65
C THR A 111 -1.12 26.65 5.65
N SER A 112 -0.51 25.56 6.09
CA SER A 112 0.08 24.54 5.23
C SER A 112 -0.07 23.18 5.89
N TRP A 113 -0.63 22.20 5.17
CA TRP A 113 -0.65 20.82 5.60
C TRP A 113 0.74 20.21 5.47
N ASN A 114 1.48 20.17 6.58
CA ASN A 114 2.76 19.46 6.69
C ASN A 114 2.56 18.06 7.29
N GLY A 115 1.46 17.39 6.92
CA GLY A 115 1.17 16.05 7.40
C GLY A 115 2.32 15.08 7.12
N PRO A 116 2.33 13.91 7.78
CA PRO A 116 3.43 12.95 7.68
C PRO A 116 3.64 12.41 6.25
N VAL A 117 2.65 12.61 5.37
CA VAL A 117 2.62 12.17 3.97
C VAL A 117 3.86 12.60 3.17
N GLY A 118 4.30 13.86 3.30
CA GLY A 118 5.45 14.36 2.55
C GLY A 118 6.76 13.60 2.80
N ARG A 119 6.87 12.86 3.91
CA ARG A 119 8.05 12.05 4.27
C ARG A 119 7.95 10.58 3.90
N TRP A 120 6.78 10.11 3.48
CA TRP A 120 6.57 8.69 3.22
C TRP A 120 6.99 8.29 1.82
N MET A 121 7.53 7.08 1.73
CA MET A 121 7.99 6.42 0.52
C MET A 121 7.15 5.17 0.27
N PRO A 122 7.07 4.62 -0.95
CA PRO A 122 6.23 3.46 -1.23
C PRO A 122 6.52 2.23 -0.34
N GLN A 123 7.77 2.03 0.08
CA GLN A 123 8.15 0.99 1.06
C GLN A 123 7.47 1.13 2.43
N ASP A 124 7.07 2.34 2.83
CA ASP A 124 6.42 2.58 4.13
C ASP A 124 5.00 2.01 4.19
N PHE A 125 4.42 1.65 3.04
CA PHE A 125 3.06 1.13 2.89
C PHE A 125 3.02 -0.40 2.75
N VAL A 126 4.17 -1.07 2.70
CA VAL A 126 4.28 -2.51 2.47
C VAL A 126 4.92 -3.17 3.70
N HIS A 127 4.16 -4.02 4.38
CA HIS A 127 4.56 -4.65 5.66
C HIS A 127 4.54 -6.18 5.56
N PRO A 128 5.50 -6.78 4.82
CA PRO A 128 5.51 -8.22 4.58
C PRO A 128 5.77 -9.05 5.85
N ASP A 129 6.23 -8.42 6.93
CA ASP A 129 6.38 -9.05 8.24
C ASP A 129 5.04 -9.57 8.80
N VAL A 130 3.91 -8.99 8.41
CA VAL A 130 2.57 -9.47 8.78
C VAL A 130 2.30 -10.89 8.24
N LEU A 131 2.91 -11.29 7.12
CA LEU A 131 2.84 -12.67 6.62
C LEU A 131 3.45 -13.70 7.59
N ARG A 132 4.32 -13.27 8.51
CA ARG A 132 4.95 -14.15 9.52
C ARG A 132 4.05 -14.40 10.72
N LEU A 133 2.96 -13.65 10.85
CA LEU A 133 2.02 -13.82 11.96
C LEU A 133 1.25 -15.14 11.82
N LYS A 134 1.12 -15.87 12.93
CA LYS A 134 0.42 -17.17 12.95
C LYS A 134 -1.10 -17.05 12.76
N ARG A 135 -1.69 -15.93 13.17
CA ARG A 135 -3.14 -15.76 13.27
C ARG A 135 -3.81 -15.31 11.97
N PRO A 136 -3.28 -14.35 11.19
CA PRO A 136 -3.95 -13.91 9.97
C PRO A 136 -4.05 -15.03 8.92
N ARG A 137 -5.28 -15.25 8.44
CA ARG A 137 -5.58 -16.29 7.44
C ARG A 137 -6.53 -15.77 6.36
N ALA A 138 -7.37 -14.79 6.69
CA ALA A 138 -8.32 -14.16 5.78
C ALA A 138 -7.99 -12.68 5.55
N VAL A 139 -8.62 -12.09 4.53
CA VAL A 139 -8.49 -10.67 4.16
C VAL A 139 -8.61 -9.77 5.38
N ARG A 140 -9.71 -9.92 6.14
CA ARG A 140 -9.99 -9.11 7.34
C ARG A 140 -8.90 -9.24 8.39
N ASP A 141 -8.37 -10.44 8.64
CA ASP A 141 -7.32 -10.61 9.66
C ASP A 141 -6.04 -9.86 9.27
N TYR A 142 -5.71 -9.85 7.97
CA TYR A 142 -4.56 -9.12 7.45
C TYR A 142 -4.78 -7.61 7.50
N THR A 143 -5.99 -7.14 7.16
CA THR A 143 -6.37 -5.73 7.31
C THR A 143 -6.24 -5.28 8.76
N ASP A 144 -6.82 -6.03 9.70
CA ASP A 144 -6.77 -5.70 11.14
C ASP A 144 -5.32 -5.72 11.65
N ALA A 145 -4.50 -6.70 11.22
CA ALA A 145 -3.10 -6.78 11.61
C ALA A 145 -2.25 -5.61 11.07
N LEU A 146 -2.53 -5.15 9.85
CA LEU A 146 -1.84 -3.99 9.27
C LEU A 146 -2.23 -2.67 9.92
N LEU A 147 -3.47 -2.57 10.38
CA LEU A 147 -4.01 -1.40 11.07
C LEU A 147 -3.73 -1.41 12.58
N ASP A 148 -3.11 -2.47 13.12
CA ASP A 148 -2.59 -2.46 14.49
C ASP A 148 -1.57 -1.31 14.63
N ALA A 149 -1.73 -0.49 15.67
CA ALA A 149 -0.95 0.73 15.92
C ALA A 149 0.58 0.51 16.00
N ARG A 150 1.02 -0.75 16.17
CA ARG A 150 2.45 -1.09 16.08
C ARG A 150 3.02 -0.92 14.67
N HIS A 151 2.20 -1.08 13.65
CA HIS A 151 2.57 -0.91 12.24
C HIS A 151 2.36 0.54 11.79
N ARG A 152 3.08 0.95 10.74
CA ARG A 152 3.04 2.34 10.27
C ARG A 152 1.65 2.73 9.78
N LEU A 153 0.94 1.84 9.08
CA LEU A 153 -0.44 2.07 8.63
C LEU A 153 -1.40 2.32 9.80
N GLY A 154 -1.30 1.54 10.88
CA GLY A 154 -2.08 1.76 12.09
C GLY A 154 -1.87 3.16 12.69
N ARG A 155 -0.62 3.65 12.72
CA ARG A 155 -0.30 5.01 13.18
C ARG A 155 -0.86 6.13 12.30
N MET A 156 -1.21 5.84 11.05
CA MET A 156 -1.87 6.81 10.17
C MET A 156 -3.33 7.01 10.56
N VAL A 157 -3.96 5.97 11.10
CA VAL A 157 -5.37 5.98 11.55
C VAL A 157 -5.48 6.50 12.98
N ASP A 158 -4.62 6.03 13.88
CA ASP A 158 -4.55 6.50 15.26
C ASP A 158 -3.10 6.86 15.64
N PRO A 159 -2.71 8.15 15.51
CA PRO A 159 -1.34 8.60 15.78
C PRO A 159 -0.99 8.72 17.28
N ARG A 160 -1.84 8.23 18.18
CA ARG A 160 -1.68 8.33 19.64
C ARG A 160 -0.57 7.43 20.20
#